data_AF-A0A1G4JEU9-F1
#
_entry.id   AF-A0A1G4JEU9-F1
#
_cell.length_a   1.000
_cell.length_b   1.000
_cell.length_c   1.000
_cell.angle_alpha   90.00
_cell.angle_beta   90.00
_cell.angle_gamma   90.00
#
_symmetry.space_group_name_H-M   'P 1'
#
loop_
_entity.id
_entity.type
_entity.pdbx_description
1 polymer ?
#
loop_
_entity_poly.entity_id
_entity_poly.type
_entity_poly.pdbx_seq_one_letter_code
_entity_poly.pdbx_strand_id
1 'polypeptide(L)'
;MAKESCKSTVRFDSSHKWTKNLLLTLCASLLLWSCFGPSLKEPREIQKFRTLSPPAFHGVTAHNVTIVDFHSHARMSPTSTPGSSYYQQRIRLKPMISHTVAREEFNNWLQQQTELSFERVLANIGDVNLNKLHEDDGVVEGVVIASPSRSSPDYFYQWIRDGAITVNTVVNRVWDSSQTSRPIVNLTLVGTVLKYLNNAYVLQRTDNPSGSLAPDYKGLGEPKWMVDDSPFVGNWGRPQNDGPPLRIITTFNFLQVLKNLDLTLEEAISQYEASSGTDLCLSFGNEKDLYEKILKLDLEFIAANWQADTFDLWEEVKAQHFFTSLVQLKAIKMGWSYLVNVHPEFDDKPNSLAANLQDKFQDILKFLTDEGGFLDENKNYIVETPKILGTRSGLDIAVLIGSMITHDNHGASLLQDDVPFNVYDSGILNSLHGLTKQMEILYPVNHHRANLNLGVALGRYPEDIYDGVGTSEGNPWFLATSAAAEVLYKVIWHYYASQKDLVIPMDGWKSEFWTRIIDNIDNNVKENEEWQLVLPYGSPAYNQTMISLFTLGDSFLDKVREHVSNDGEMSEQFNKYSGYLQGARHLTWSYGSFWNSCRWRTQVLIKLGKNGE
;
A
#
# COMPACT_ATOMS: atom_id res chain seq x y z
N MET A 1 28.92 -62.82 28.06
CA MET A 1 30.21 -62.10 28.16
C MET A 1 29.87 -60.62 28.33
N ALA A 2 29.70 -60.13 29.57
CA ALA A 2 30.71 -59.40 30.38
C ALA A 2 31.19 -58.10 29.68
N LYS A 3 30.83 -56.89 30.16
CA LYS A 3 31.60 -56.02 31.10
C LYS A 3 33.01 -55.69 30.54
N GLU A 4 33.56 -54.48 30.51
CA GLU A 4 33.57 -53.35 31.46
C GLU A 4 34.42 -52.18 30.87
N SER A 5 34.18 -50.93 31.30
CA SER A 5 35.16 -49.88 31.71
C SER A 5 36.52 -49.69 30.99
N CYS A 6 36.89 -48.44 30.61
CA CYS A 6 37.88 -47.63 31.37
C CYS A 6 38.10 -46.20 30.84
N LYS A 7 38.27 -45.27 31.78
CA LYS A 7 38.80 -43.88 31.67
C LYS A 7 40.34 -43.89 31.64
N SER A 8 40.99 -42.86 31.08
CA SER A 8 41.96 -42.02 31.81
C SER A 8 42.68 -40.98 30.93
N THR A 9 42.56 -39.73 31.38
CA THR A 9 43.48 -38.57 31.28
C THR A 9 44.97 -38.88 31.49
N VAL A 10 45.88 -38.05 30.92
CA VAL A 10 46.78 -37.10 31.63
C VAL A 10 47.79 -36.42 30.67
N ARG A 11 48.12 -35.17 31.03
CA ARG A 11 48.97 -34.11 30.43
C ARG A 11 50.51 -34.31 30.56
N PHE A 12 51.20 -33.32 29.96
CA PHE A 12 52.54 -32.72 30.22
C PHE A 12 53.64 -33.12 29.24
N ASP A 13 54.61 -32.29 28.83
CA ASP A 13 54.82 -30.82 28.73
C ASP A 13 56.24 -30.63 28.16
N SER A 14 56.48 -29.48 27.56
CA SER A 14 57.76 -28.76 27.46
C SER A 14 58.94 -29.38 26.67
N SER A 15 59.43 -28.60 25.70
CA SER A 15 60.84 -28.16 25.71
C SER A 15 61.02 -26.93 24.80
N HIS A 16 62.00 -26.13 25.17
CA HIS A 16 62.08 -24.68 24.98
C HIS A 16 63.49 -24.32 24.49
N LYS A 17 63.63 -23.12 23.90
CA LYS A 17 64.87 -22.34 23.60
C LYS A 17 65.53 -22.69 22.26
N TRP A 18 65.90 -21.71 21.43
CA TRP A 18 66.96 -20.71 21.68
C TRP A 18 66.75 -19.32 21.01
N THR A 19 67.42 -18.35 21.62
CA THR A 19 67.42 -16.87 21.50
C THR A 19 68.43 -16.29 20.49
N LYS A 20 68.19 -15.06 19.95
CA LYS A 20 69.02 -13.83 20.18
C LYS A 20 68.69 -12.61 19.26
N ASN A 21 68.28 -11.50 19.90
CA ASN A 21 68.71 -10.08 19.79
C ASN A 21 68.92 -9.33 18.46
N LEU A 22 68.28 -8.14 18.34
CA LEU A 22 68.90 -6.78 18.19
C LEU A 22 67.77 -5.69 18.27
N LEU A 23 67.63 -4.91 19.35
CA LEU A 23 68.15 -3.54 19.66
C LEU A 23 67.30 -2.32 19.17
N LEU A 24 67.01 -1.42 20.16
CA LEU A 24 66.81 0.06 20.10
C LEU A 24 65.45 0.59 19.56
N THR A 25 64.70 1.52 20.16
CA THR A 25 64.91 2.46 21.29
C THR A 25 63.57 3.04 21.76
N LEU A 26 63.50 3.42 23.03
CA LEU A 26 62.37 4.01 23.76
C LEU A 26 62.72 5.45 24.19
N CYS A 27 61.69 6.30 24.31
CA CYS A 27 61.49 7.39 25.29
C CYS A 27 61.74 8.89 24.97
N ALA A 28 60.85 9.68 25.61
CA ALA A 28 60.81 11.12 25.94
C ALA A 28 60.04 12.02 24.94
N SER A 29 59.08 12.88 25.33
CA SER A 29 58.76 13.51 26.62
C SER A 29 57.34 14.15 26.63
N LEU A 30 56.83 14.41 27.84
CA LEU A 30 55.52 15.01 28.22
C LEU A 30 55.65 16.53 28.54
N LEU A 31 54.57 17.30 28.29
CA LEU A 31 54.08 18.53 28.98
C LEU A 31 54.88 19.85 28.76
N LEU A 32 54.36 21.07 28.52
CA LEU A 32 53.10 21.85 28.67
C LEU A 32 53.12 22.99 27.58
N TRP A 33 52.05 23.59 27.05
CA TRP A 33 51.12 24.54 27.70
C TRP A 33 49.96 24.94 26.74
N SER A 34 48.74 24.78 27.25
CA SER A 34 47.51 25.60 27.17
C SER A 34 47.32 26.69 26.07
N CYS A 35 46.18 26.64 25.35
CA CYS A 35 45.08 27.64 25.40
C CYS A 35 44.08 27.46 24.21
N PHE A 36 42.80 27.73 24.48
CA PHE A 36 41.60 27.76 23.60
C PHE A 36 40.75 26.48 23.53
N GLY A 37 39.50 26.63 23.99
CA GLY A 37 38.52 25.57 24.25
C GLY A 37 37.75 25.06 23.03
N PRO A 38 36.78 24.15 23.24
CA PRO A 38 36.12 23.44 22.15
C PRO A 38 34.95 24.27 21.60
N SER A 39 35.03 24.63 20.32
CA SER A 39 33.84 24.89 19.50
C SER A 39 33.27 23.53 19.11
N LEU A 40 32.11 23.20 19.67
CA LEU A 40 31.23 22.13 19.20
C LEU A 40 30.90 22.40 17.71
N LYS A 41 31.37 21.52 16.82
CA LYS A 41 30.82 21.37 15.48
C LYS A 41 30.16 20.00 15.39
N GLU A 42 28.85 20.03 15.17
CA GLU A 42 28.00 18.91 14.80
C GLU A 42 28.63 18.10 13.65
N PRO A 43 28.56 16.75 13.66
CA PRO A 43 28.69 15.98 12.44
C PRO A 43 27.33 15.92 11.74
N ARG A 44 27.14 16.82 10.76
CA ARG A 44 26.19 16.61 9.67
C ARG A 44 26.87 15.74 8.61
N GLU A 45 26.51 14.47 8.53
CA GLU A 45 26.52 13.73 7.26
C GLU A 45 25.31 12.79 7.21
N ILE A 46 24.20 13.33 6.72
CA ILE A 46 23.07 12.56 6.22
C ILE A 46 23.46 12.10 4.82
N GLN A 47 23.77 10.80 4.67
CA GLN A 47 23.91 10.18 3.36
C GLN A 47 22.56 10.25 2.63
N LYS A 48 22.47 11.17 1.67
CA LYS A 48 21.37 11.24 0.71
C LYS A 48 21.42 10.00 -0.17
N PHE A 49 20.34 9.23 -0.17
CA PHE A 49 20.07 8.21 -1.17
C PHE A 49 20.21 8.83 -2.56
N ARG A 50 21.20 8.36 -3.32
CA ARG A 50 21.33 8.69 -4.75
C ARG A 50 20.22 7.96 -5.48
N THR A 51 19.36 8.72 -6.14
CA THR A 51 18.69 8.27 -7.36
C THR A 51 19.77 7.67 -8.27
N LEU A 52 19.65 6.37 -8.57
CA LEU A 52 20.51 5.71 -9.55
C LEU A 52 20.32 6.42 -10.89
N SER A 53 21.30 7.24 -11.28
CA SER A 53 21.40 7.74 -12.64
C SER A 53 21.92 6.60 -13.54
N PRO A 54 21.34 6.38 -14.72
CA PRO A 54 21.84 5.36 -15.65
C PRO A 54 23.25 5.72 -16.17
N PRO A 55 23.98 4.76 -16.75
CA PRO A 55 25.32 4.99 -17.27
C PRO A 55 25.31 6.10 -18.31
N ALA A 56 26.32 6.98 -18.30
CA ALA A 56 26.44 8.10 -19.21
C ALA A 56 26.53 7.65 -20.69
N PHE A 57 25.38 7.54 -21.34
CA PHE A 57 25.26 7.62 -22.79
C PHE A 57 25.20 9.09 -23.21
N HIS A 58 25.62 9.36 -24.46
CA HIS A 58 25.88 10.69 -25.00
C HIS A 58 24.74 11.69 -24.74
N GLY A 59 25.10 12.95 -24.46
CA GLY A 59 24.22 14.00 -23.93
C GLY A 59 22.88 14.17 -24.64
N VAL A 60 21.82 13.63 -24.03
CA VAL A 60 20.44 13.90 -24.38
C VAL A 60 20.10 15.30 -23.86
N THR A 61 19.66 16.19 -24.74
CA THR A 61 19.17 17.52 -24.32
C THR A 61 17.71 17.37 -23.95
N ALA A 62 17.37 17.60 -22.68
CA ALA A 62 15.98 17.61 -22.22
C ALA A 62 15.33 18.97 -22.54
N HIS A 63 14.20 18.94 -23.24
CA HIS A 63 13.45 20.11 -23.67
C HIS A 63 12.14 20.25 -22.88
N ASN A 64 11.89 21.43 -22.33
CA ASN A 64 10.69 21.69 -21.54
C ASN A 64 9.64 22.45 -22.36
N VAL A 65 8.43 21.91 -22.41
CA VAL A 65 7.23 22.65 -22.83
C VAL A 65 6.52 23.10 -21.57
N THR A 66 6.69 24.38 -21.20
CA THR A 66 6.00 24.93 -20.03
C THR A 66 4.66 25.53 -20.45
N ILE A 67 3.57 25.10 -19.81
CA ILE A 67 2.23 25.68 -20.00
C ILE A 67 1.75 26.23 -18.66
N VAL A 68 1.54 27.55 -18.61
CA VAL A 68 1.00 28.25 -17.44
C VAL A 68 -0.52 28.35 -17.50
N ASP A 69 -1.08 28.51 -18.69
CA ASP A 69 -2.53 28.61 -18.90
C ASP A 69 -2.90 28.07 -20.30
N PHE A 70 -3.77 27.05 -20.34
CA PHE A 70 -4.25 26.45 -21.59
C PHE A 70 -5.11 27.40 -22.45
N HIS A 71 -5.61 28.50 -21.87
CA HIS A 71 -6.44 29.49 -22.57
C HIS A 71 -5.68 30.74 -23.01
N SER A 72 -4.43 30.91 -22.58
CA SER A 72 -3.61 32.08 -22.93
C SER A 72 -3.14 31.99 -24.40
N HIS A 73 -3.94 32.49 -25.34
CA HIS A 73 -3.60 32.49 -26.76
C HIS A 73 -2.75 33.73 -27.13
N ALA A 74 -1.42 33.61 -27.14
CA ALA A 74 -0.59 34.53 -27.91
C ALA A 74 -0.64 34.12 -29.40
N ARG A 75 -1.32 34.92 -30.23
CA ARG A 75 -1.30 34.76 -31.69
C ARG A 75 0.13 34.99 -32.20
N MET A 76 0.84 33.94 -32.58
CA MET A 76 2.05 34.06 -33.40
C MET A 76 1.85 33.33 -34.73
N SER A 77 2.29 33.97 -35.82
CA SER A 77 2.17 33.47 -37.18
C SER A 77 2.90 32.12 -37.36
N PRO A 78 2.39 31.24 -38.24
CA PRO A 78 2.94 29.91 -38.43
C PRO A 78 4.22 29.99 -39.25
N THR A 79 5.37 30.09 -38.61
CA THR A 79 6.67 29.95 -39.29
C THR A 79 7.64 29.10 -38.47
N SER A 80 7.99 27.96 -39.07
CA SER A 80 9.23 27.16 -38.95
C SER A 80 9.56 26.40 -37.65
N THR A 81 9.74 25.08 -37.82
CA THR A 81 10.40 24.07 -36.93
C THR A 81 9.74 23.79 -35.57
N PRO A 82 9.58 22.53 -35.14
CA PRO A 82 8.95 22.20 -33.86
C PRO A 82 9.86 22.63 -32.69
N GLY A 83 9.55 23.77 -32.10
CA GLY A 83 10.11 24.26 -30.83
C GLY A 83 9.05 24.30 -29.71
N SER A 84 9.40 24.76 -28.52
CA SER A 84 8.47 24.82 -27.37
C SER A 84 7.16 25.58 -27.66
N SER A 85 7.24 26.67 -28.42
CA SER A 85 6.07 27.48 -28.84
C SER A 85 5.10 26.74 -29.75
N TYR A 86 5.57 25.76 -30.53
CA TYR A 86 4.72 24.91 -31.37
C TYR A 86 3.84 23.99 -30.50
N TYR A 87 4.43 23.34 -29.50
CA TYR A 87 3.72 22.43 -28.60
C TYR A 87 2.74 23.18 -27.68
N GLN A 88 3.13 24.35 -27.16
CA GLN A 88 2.27 25.19 -26.32
C GLN A 88 0.91 25.53 -26.95
N GLN A 89 0.82 25.61 -28.28
CA GLN A 89 -0.43 25.93 -28.98
C GLN A 89 -1.35 24.73 -29.23
N ARG A 90 -0.81 23.51 -29.20
CA ARG A 90 -1.51 22.26 -29.57
C ARG A 90 -1.91 21.41 -28.37
N ILE A 91 -1.12 21.44 -27.30
CA ILE A 91 -1.43 20.72 -26.06
C ILE A 91 -2.61 21.41 -25.38
N ARG A 92 -3.67 20.64 -25.11
CA ARG A 92 -4.91 21.15 -24.51
C ARG A 92 -5.45 20.14 -23.52
N LEU A 93 -6.22 20.61 -22.54
CA LEU A 93 -6.99 19.72 -21.68
C LEU A 93 -8.16 19.10 -22.46
N LYS A 94 -8.37 17.81 -22.21
CA LYS A 94 -9.58 17.12 -22.67
C LYS A 94 -10.79 17.59 -21.87
N PRO A 95 -11.95 17.83 -22.50
CA PRO A 95 -13.19 18.04 -21.78
C PRO A 95 -13.52 16.82 -20.91
N MET A 96 -13.98 17.06 -19.68
CA MET A 96 -14.29 16.02 -18.70
C MET A 96 -15.71 16.19 -18.17
N ILE A 97 -16.39 15.06 -17.93
CA ILE A 97 -17.67 14.97 -17.23
C ILE A 97 -17.45 14.04 -16.03
N SER A 98 -18.02 14.33 -14.87
CA SER A 98 -17.78 13.52 -13.65
C SER A 98 -18.88 12.50 -13.35
N HIS A 99 -20.10 12.70 -13.81
CA HIS A 99 -21.25 11.94 -13.30
C HIS A 99 -22.43 12.00 -14.27
N THR A 100 -23.29 10.97 -14.21
CA THR A 100 -24.51 10.86 -15.04
C THR A 100 -25.75 11.54 -14.41
N VAL A 101 -25.63 12.03 -13.18
CA VAL A 101 -26.69 12.72 -12.41
C VAL A 101 -26.33 14.20 -12.16
N ALA A 102 -27.08 14.91 -11.33
CA ALA A 102 -26.70 16.26 -10.89
C ALA A 102 -25.61 16.21 -9.80
N ARG A 103 -24.75 17.23 -9.73
CA ARG A 103 -23.59 17.25 -8.81
C ARG A 103 -24.00 17.21 -7.34
N GLU A 104 -25.09 17.89 -7.00
CA GLU A 104 -25.64 17.90 -5.64
C GLU A 104 -26.17 16.52 -5.25
N GLU A 105 -26.93 15.87 -6.14
CA GLU A 105 -27.44 14.51 -5.93
C GLU A 105 -26.30 13.50 -5.75
N PHE A 106 -25.26 13.57 -6.60
CA PHE A 106 -24.08 12.73 -6.48
C PHE A 106 -23.34 12.93 -5.15
N ASN A 107 -23.13 14.18 -4.72
CA ASN A 107 -22.47 14.48 -3.45
C ASN A 107 -23.32 14.00 -2.25
N ASN A 108 -24.64 14.15 -2.30
CA ASN A 108 -25.54 13.65 -1.26
C ASN A 108 -25.47 12.12 -1.15
N TRP A 109 -25.50 11.42 -2.28
CA TRP A 109 -25.33 9.98 -2.31
C TRP A 109 -23.97 9.55 -1.75
N LEU A 110 -22.88 10.21 -2.16
CA LEU A 110 -21.54 9.92 -1.65
C LEU A 110 -21.48 10.04 -0.13
N GLN A 111 -22.06 11.10 0.44
CA GLN A 111 -22.08 11.30 1.89
C GLN A 111 -22.81 10.15 2.59
N GLN A 112 -24.04 9.86 2.17
CA GLN A 112 -24.88 8.79 2.75
C GLN A 112 -24.20 7.42 2.64
N GLN A 113 -23.69 7.10 1.45
CA GLN A 113 -23.02 5.81 1.22
C GLN A 113 -21.70 5.72 1.98
N THR A 114 -20.99 6.82 2.21
CA THR A 114 -19.73 6.81 3.00
C THR A 114 -20.01 6.47 4.46
N GLU A 115 -21.01 7.11 5.06
CA GLU A 115 -21.43 6.84 6.45
C GLU A 115 -21.86 5.38 6.58
N LEU A 116 -22.77 4.93 5.71
CA LEU A 116 -23.26 3.56 5.70
C LEU A 116 -22.15 2.52 5.44
N SER A 117 -21.23 2.78 4.51
CA SER A 117 -20.14 1.84 4.22
C SER A 117 -19.25 1.62 5.43
N PHE A 118 -18.98 2.66 6.23
CA PHE A 118 -18.22 2.49 7.46
C PHE A 118 -18.99 1.68 8.51
N GLU A 119 -20.29 1.90 8.65
CA GLU A 119 -21.14 1.06 9.51
C GLU A 119 -21.10 -0.41 9.07
N ARG A 120 -21.12 -0.68 7.75
CA ARG A 120 -21.03 -2.03 7.20
C ARG A 120 -19.66 -2.68 7.37
N VAL A 121 -18.58 -1.89 7.36
CA VAL A 121 -17.25 -2.36 7.79
C VAL A 121 -17.32 -2.87 9.23
N LEU A 122 -17.81 -2.04 10.16
CA LEU A 122 -17.89 -2.39 11.57
C LEU A 122 -18.85 -3.56 11.85
N ALA A 123 -19.90 -3.72 11.05
CA ALA A 123 -20.85 -4.82 11.18
C ALA A 123 -20.23 -6.21 10.90
N ASN A 124 -19.08 -6.27 10.23
CA ASN A 124 -18.35 -7.50 9.91
C ASN A 124 -17.09 -7.70 10.80
N ILE A 125 -16.96 -6.97 11.90
CA ILE A 125 -15.88 -7.15 12.88
C ILE A 125 -16.47 -7.68 14.18
N GLY A 126 -16.04 -8.85 14.65
CA GLY A 126 -16.43 -9.39 15.95
C GLY A 126 -15.99 -8.46 17.07
N ASP A 127 -16.94 -7.71 17.63
CA ASP A 127 -16.72 -6.80 18.75
C ASP A 127 -18.06 -6.59 19.48
N VAL A 128 -18.15 -7.06 20.72
CA VAL A 128 -19.35 -6.94 21.58
C VAL A 128 -19.84 -5.50 21.77
N ASN A 129 -19.00 -4.48 21.55
CA ASN A 129 -19.41 -3.09 21.62
C ASN A 129 -20.04 -2.58 20.31
N LEU A 130 -19.87 -3.32 19.21
CA LEU A 130 -20.35 -2.93 17.88
C LEU A 130 -21.56 -3.77 17.45
N ASN A 131 -21.54 -5.06 17.72
CA ASN A 131 -22.54 -6.01 17.21
C ASN A 131 -22.63 -7.28 18.07
N LYS A 132 -23.39 -8.26 17.58
CA LYS A 132 -23.68 -9.53 18.25
C LYS A 132 -23.12 -10.76 17.53
N LEU A 133 -22.15 -10.59 16.63
CA LEU A 133 -21.58 -11.72 15.86
C LEU A 133 -21.03 -12.83 16.77
N HIS A 134 -20.53 -12.46 17.95
CA HIS A 134 -20.10 -13.44 18.95
C HIS A 134 -21.24 -14.30 19.48
N GLU A 135 -22.39 -13.69 19.84
CA GLU A 135 -23.55 -14.40 20.39
C GLU A 135 -24.30 -15.20 19.31
N ASP A 136 -24.51 -14.59 18.15
CA ASP A 136 -25.38 -15.11 17.10
C ASP A 136 -24.65 -16.10 16.17
N ASP A 137 -23.36 -15.87 15.93
CA ASP A 137 -22.60 -16.56 14.89
C ASP A 137 -21.30 -17.23 15.37
N GLY A 138 -20.93 -17.06 16.65
CA GLY A 138 -19.71 -17.64 17.22
C GLY A 138 -18.41 -17.00 16.73
N VAL A 139 -18.49 -15.75 16.24
CA VAL A 139 -17.32 -14.98 15.78
C VAL A 139 -16.55 -14.45 17.00
N VAL A 140 -15.27 -14.79 17.12
CA VAL A 140 -14.44 -14.35 18.25
C VAL A 140 -14.14 -12.84 18.19
N GLU A 141 -13.88 -12.23 19.35
CA GLU A 141 -13.48 -10.82 19.46
C GLU A 141 -12.22 -10.52 18.62
N GLY A 142 -12.27 -9.44 17.84
CA GLY A 142 -11.19 -9.01 16.95
C GLY A 142 -11.19 -9.69 15.57
N VAL A 143 -12.02 -10.70 15.36
CA VAL A 143 -12.14 -11.38 14.06
C VAL A 143 -12.82 -10.47 13.04
N VAL A 144 -12.25 -10.37 11.85
CA VAL A 144 -12.88 -9.70 10.72
C VAL A 144 -13.37 -10.77 9.73
N ILE A 145 -14.68 -10.90 9.57
CA ILE A 145 -15.23 -11.78 8.54
C ILE A 145 -15.11 -11.12 7.17
N ALA A 146 -14.77 -11.88 6.12
CA ALA A 146 -14.73 -11.34 4.76
C ALA A 146 -16.14 -10.96 4.27
N SER A 147 -17.13 -11.80 4.60
CA SER A 147 -18.55 -11.58 4.29
C SER A 147 -19.43 -12.43 5.22
N PRO A 148 -20.68 -12.02 5.51
CA PRO A 148 -21.68 -12.87 6.17
C PRO A 148 -22.18 -14.03 5.28
N SER A 149 -21.72 -14.16 4.04
CA SER A 149 -22.13 -15.21 3.10
C SER A 149 -21.58 -16.57 3.53
N ARG A 150 -22.47 -17.55 3.75
CA ARG A 150 -22.14 -18.92 4.16
C ARG A 150 -22.28 -19.97 3.05
N SER A 151 -22.72 -19.55 1.86
CA SER A 151 -22.92 -20.43 0.71
C SER A 151 -23.09 -19.63 -0.56
N SER A 152 -22.52 -20.13 -1.67
CA SER A 152 -22.64 -19.54 -3.02
C SER A 152 -22.33 -18.03 -3.11
N PRO A 153 -21.12 -17.58 -2.69
CA PRO A 153 -20.01 -18.37 -2.17
C PRO A 153 -20.00 -18.43 -0.62
N ASP A 154 -19.23 -19.35 -0.05
CA ASP A 154 -19.00 -19.40 1.41
C ASP A 154 -17.73 -18.62 1.76
N TYR A 155 -17.93 -17.43 2.34
CA TYR A 155 -16.91 -16.44 2.70
C TYR A 155 -16.96 -16.12 4.20
N PHE A 156 -17.65 -16.94 5.00
CA PHE A 156 -17.78 -16.77 6.44
C PHE A 156 -16.52 -17.28 7.17
N TYR A 157 -15.39 -16.65 6.85
CA TYR A 157 -14.07 -16.93 7.40
C TYR A 157 -13.33 -15.60 7.62
N GLN A 158 -12.23 -15.67 8.34
CA GLN A 158 -11.32 -14.54 8.50
C GLN A 158 -10.05 -14.75 7.68
N TRP A 159 -9.78 -13.84 6.76
CA TRP A 159 -8.52 -13.80 6.01
C TRP A 159 -7.57 -12.81 6.66
N ILE A 160 -6.29 -13.16 6.72
CA ILE A 160 -5.27 -12.26 7.28
C ILE A 160 -5.17 -10.96 6.44
N ARG A 161 -5.24 -11.08 5.11
CA ARG A 161 -5.25 -9.94 4.18
C ARG A 161 -6.45 -9.02 4.43
N ASP A 162 -7.66 -9.57 4.33
CA ASP A 162 -8.91 -8.81 4.45
C ASP A 162 -9.04 -8.17 5.82
N GLY A 163 -8.67 -8.88 6.89
CA GLY A 163 -8.63 -8.37 8.25
C GLY A 163 -7.67 -7.20 8.40
N ALA A 164 -6.43 -7.33 7.92
CA ALA A 164 -5.44 -6.25 7.98
C ALA A 164 -5.90 -5.00 7.20
N ILE A 165 -6.34 -5.15 5.95
CA ILE A 165 -6.81 -4.02 5.12
C ILE A 165 -8.03 -3.34 5.74
N THR A 166 -8.97 -4.13 6.27
CA THR A 166 -10.17 -3.61 6.94
C THR A 166 -9.81 -2.85 8.21
N VAL A 167 -8.95 -3.41 9.06
CA VAL A 167 -8.57 -2.76 10.32
C VAL A 167 -7.73 -1.51 10.05
N ASN A 168 -6.94 -1.46 8.98
CA ASN A 168 -6.29 -0.23 8.56
C ASN A 168 -7.30 0.86 8.18
N THR A 169 -8.47 0.50 7.65
CA THR A 169 -9.60 1.44 7.44
C THR A 169 -10.13 1.99 8.78
N VAL A 170 -10.22 1.15 9.81
CA VAL A 170 -10.61 1.57 11.16
C VAL A 170 -9.56 2.51 11.76
N VAL A 171 -8.27 2.21 11.58
CA VAL A 171 -7.15 3.09 11.97
C VAL A 171 -7.26 4.45 11.30
N ASN A 172 -7.52 4.48 10.00
CA ASN A 172 -7.74 5.71 9.24
C ASN A 172 -8.92 6.53 9.80
N ARG A 173 -10.02 5.86 10.21
CA ARG A 173 -11.16 6.53 10.83
C ARG A 173 -10.83 7.12 12.20
N VAL A 174 -10.04 6.43 13.03
CA VAL A 174 -9.56 6.95 14.33
C VAL A 174 -8.82 8.27 14.11
N TRP A 175 -7.93 8.31 13.12
CA TRP A 175 -7.21 9.54 12.76
C TRP A 175 -8.15 10.63 12.25
N ASP A 176 -8.95 10.37 11.22
CA ASP A 176 -9.77 11.43 10.60
C ASP A 176 -10.79 12.03 11.58
N SER A 177 -11.32 11.23 12.50
CA SER A 177 -12.26 11.70 13.53
C SER A 177 -11.60 12.64 14.55
N SER A 178 -10.30 12.46 14.79
CA SER A 178 -9.53 13.31 15.72
C SER A 178 -9.09 14.64 15.10
N GLN A 179 -9.08 14.77 13.77
CA GLN A 179 -8.70 16.02 13.07
C GLN A 179 -9.82 17.07 13.07
N THR A 180 -10.93 16.84 13.76
CA THR A 180 -12.02 17.79 13.89
C THR A 180 -11.69 18.90 14.90
N SER A 181 -12.44 20.01 14.87
CA SER A 181 -12.20 21.17 15.74
C SER A 181 -12.29 20.88 17.26
N ARG A 182 -12.76 19.69 17.65
CA ARG A 182 -12.75 19.16 19.01
C ARG A 182 -12.20 17.73 18.95
N PRO A 183 -10.88 17.52 19.08
CA PRO A 183 -10.29 16.20 18.96
C PRO A 183 -10.82 15.30 20.09
N ILE A 184 -11.65 14.32 19.72
CA ILE A 184 -12.07 13.25 20.62
C ILE A 184 -11.54 11.95 20.00
N VAL A 185 -10.69 11.26 20.75
CA VAL A 185 -10.25 9.92 20.36
C VAL A 185 -11.43 8.98 20.51
N ASN A 186 -11.84 8.33 19.42
CA ASN A 186 -12.90 7.34 19.46
C ASN A 186 -12.33 6.04 20.07
N LEU A 187 -12.42 5.94 21.40
CA LEU A 187 -11.90 4.79 22.15
C LEU A 187 -12.56 3.47 21.72
N THR A 188 -13.81 3.47 21.25
CA THR A 188 -14.45 2.24 20.76
C THR A 188 -13.68 1.67 19.57
N LEU A 189 -13.33 2.51 18.59
CA LEU A 189 -12.55 2.09 17.43
C LEU A 189 -11.10 1.71 17.81
N VAL A 190 -10.50 2.40 18.78
CA VAL A 190 -9.20 2.00 19.35
C VAL A 190 -9.30 0.59 19.94
N GLY A 191 -10.33 0.31 20.73
CA GLY A 191 -10.62 -1.01 21.29
C GLY A 191 -10.78 -2.09 20.21
N THR A 192 -11.49 -1.79 19.13
CA THR A 192 -11.65 -2.70 17.98
C THR A 192 -10.29 -3.06 17.35
N VAL A 193 -9.38 -2.09 17.19
CA VAL A 193 -8.02 -2.36 16.69
C VAL A 193 -7.22 -3.21 17.67
N LEU A 194 -7.29 -2.92 18.98
CA LEU A 194 -6.60 -3.69 20.02
C LEU A 194 -7.06 -5.16 20.06
N LYS A 195 -8.36 -5.41 19.93
CA LYS A 195 -8.95 -6.75 19.88
C LYS A 195 -8.46 -7.52 18.65
N TYR A 196 -8.42 -6.90 17.47
CA TYR A 196 -7.83 -7.50 16.27
C TYR A 196 -6.36 -7.88 16.46
N LEU A 197 -5.55 -7.01 17.08
CA LEU A 197 -4.16 -7.34 17.36
C LEU A 197 -4.03 -8.52 18.34
N ASN A 198 -4.92 -8.62 19.32
CA ASN A 198 -4.94 -9.78 20.21
C ASN A 198 -5.36 -11.07 19.48
N ASN A 199 -6.33 -10.98 18.57
CA ASN A 199 -6.68 -12.10 17.69
C ASN A 199 -5.47 -12.56 16.85
N ALA A 200 -4.73 -11.61 16.25
CA ALA A 200 -3.52 -11.94 15.50
C ALA A 200 -2.46 -12.66 16.35
N TYR A 201 -2.31 -12.29 17.63
CA TYR A 201 -1.43 -13.01 18.57
C TYR A 201 -1.80 -14.49 18.68
N VAL A 202 -3.10 -14.81 18.76
CA VAL A 202 -3.62 -16.18 18.85
C VAL A 202 -3.34 -16.94 17.55
N LEU A 203 -3.71 -16.36 16.40
CA LEU A 203 -3.54 -17.02 15.10
C LEU A 203 -2.07 -17.31 14.78
N GLN A 204 -1.16 -16.38 15.09
CA GLN A 204 0.27 -16.59 14.87
C GLN A 204 0.83 -17.81 15.61
N ARG A 205 0.19 -18.25 16.70
CA ARG A 205 0.64 -19.37 17.57
C ARG A 205 -0.12 -20.66 17.35
N THR A 206 -1.05 -20.67 16.39
CA THR A 206 -1.87 -21.84 16.11
C THR A 206 -1.30 -22.57 14.91
N ASP A 207 -1.01 -23.87 15.07
CA ASP A 207 -0.53 -24.70 13.96
C ASP A 207 -1.64 -24.87 12.92
N ASN A 208 -1.25 -24.84 11.65
CA ASN A 208 -2.18 -24.87 10.52
C ASN A 208 -1.57 -25.61 9.32
N PRO A 209 -2.32 -25.81 8.22
CA PRO A 209 -1.82 -26.56 7.07
C PRO A 209 -0.64 -25.92 6.33
N SER A 210 -0.39 -24.61 6.46
CA SER A 210 0.83 -23.97 5.94
C SER A 210 2.06 -24.26 6.80
N GLY A 211 1.87 -24.54 8.10
CA GLY A 211 2.93 -24.95 9.01
C GLY A 211 2.73 -24.45 10.44
N SER A 212 3.84 -24.19 11.11
CA SER A 212 3.90 -23.68 12.49
C SER A 212 4.89 -22.50 12.56
N LEU A 213 5.07 -21.92 13.76
CA LEU A 213 6.04 -20.84 13.98
C LEU A 213 7.50 -21.28 13.79
N ALA A 214 7.83 -22.53 14.13
CA ALA A 214 9.20 -23.02 14.11
C ALA A 214 9.37 -24.16 13.10
N PRO A 215 10.49 -24.23 12.37
CA PRO A 215 11.69 -23.40 12.52
C PRO A 215 11.71 -22.12 11.67
N ASP A 216 10.77 -21.95 10.74
CA ASP A 216 10.85 -20.98 9.64
C ASP A 216 9.57 -20.14 9.45
N TYR A 217 8.72 -20.09 10.48
CA TYR A 217 7.52 -19.26 10.55
C TYR A 217 6.46 -19.56 9.48
N LYS A 218 6.52 -20.72 8.81
CA LYS A 218 5.62 -21.06 7.69
C LYS A 218 4.14 -21.01 8.03
N GLY A 219 3.77 -21.26 9.30
CA GLY A 219 2.39 -21.12 9.76
C GLY A 219 1.81 -19.71 9.59
N LEU A 220 2.65 -18.67 9.53
CA LEU A 220 2.18 -17.29 9.34
C LEU A 220 1.71 -16.99 7.92
N GLY A 221 2.06 -17.84 6.94
CA GLY A 221 1.58 -17.74 5.57
C GLY A 221 0.19 -18.35 5.34
N GLU A 222 -0.51 -18.83 6.38
CA GLU A 222 -1.87 -19.35 6.22
C GLU A 222 -2.84 -18.21 5.84
N PRO A 223 -3.58 -18.34 4.72
CA PRO A 223 -4.40 -17.23 4.23
C PRO A 223 -5.59 -16.92 5.12
N LYS A 224 -6.28 -17.96 5.61
CA LYS A 224 -7.58 -17.84 6.26
C LYS A 224 -7.81 -18.85 7.38
N TRP A 225 -8.73 -18.50 8.26
CA TRP A 225 -9.08 -19.24 9.47
C TRP A 225 -10.59 -19.33 9.65
N MET A 226 -11.05 -20.28 10.45
CA MET A 226 -12.43 -20.28 10.92
C MET A 226 -12.68 -19.05 11.82
N VAL A 227 -13.94 -18.63 11.94
CA VAL A 227 -14.30 -17.44 12.75
C VAL A 227 -14.16 -17.66 14.27
N ASP A 228 -13.94 -18.91 14.69
CA ASP A 228 -13.68 -19.32 16.07
C ASP A 228 -12.17 -19.49 16.37
N ASP A 229 -11.32 -18.93 15.50
CA ASP A 229 -9.86 -19.02 15.50
C ASP A 229 -9.28 -20.42 15.22
N SER A 230 -10.11 -21.43 14.96
CA SER A 230 -9.62 -22.74 14.56
C SER A 230 -9.02 -22.73 13.14
N PRO A 231 -7.99 -23.55 12.85
CA PRO A 231 -7.37 -23.58 11.54
C PRO A 231 -8.33 -24.10 10.47
N PHE A 232 -8.35 -23.44 9.31
CA PHE A 232 -9.07 -23.96 8.15
C PHE A 232 -8.29 -25.14 7.53
N VAL A 233 -8.74 -26.37 7.79
CA VAL A 233 -8.04 -27.61 7.37
C VAL A 233 -8.33 -28.05 5.93
N GLY A 234 -9.23 -27.35 5.21
CA GLY A 234 -9.59 -27.68 3.83
C GLY A 234 -8.48 -27.37 2.82
N ASN A 235 -8.62 -27.89 1.61
CA ASN A 235 -7.74 -27.53 0.49
C ASN A 235 -7.91 -26.04 0.14
N TRP A 236 -6.79 -25.35 -0.08
CA TRP A 236 -6.78 -23.92 -0.37
C TRP A 236 -5.49 -23.51 -1.09
N GLY A 237 -5.52 -22.36 -1.77
CA GLY A 237 -4.35 -21.72 -2.36
C GLY A 237 -3.44 -21.13 -1.27
N ARG A 238 -2.63 -21.99 -0.64
CA ARG A 238 -1.71 -21.63 0.46
C ARG A 238 -0.23 -21.95 0.13
N PRO A 239 0.73 -21.22 0.72
CA PRO A 239 0.55 -20.03 1.55
C PRO A 239 0.20 -18.78 0.73
N GLN A 240 -0.14 -17.69 1.42
CA GLN A 240 -0.26 -16.32 0.89
C GLN A 240 0.60 -15.38 1.75
N ASN A 241 1.74 -14.96 1.21
CA ASN A 241 2.79 -14.25 1.96
C ASN A 241 2.59 -12.72 2.02
N ASP A 242 1.41 -12.22 1.63
CA ASP A 242 0.97 -10.83 1.74
C ASP A 242 0.24 -10.52 3.07
N GLY A 243 -0.34 -11.52 3.73
CA GLY A 243 -1.03 -11.35 5.01
C GLY A 243 -0.17 -10.73 6.12
N PRO A 244 0.96 -11.37 6.51
CA PRO A 244 1.87 -10.83 7.52
C PRO A 244 2.39 -9.40 7.26
N PRO A 245 2.86 -9.03 6.04
CA PRO A 245 3.26 -7.64 5.79
C PRO A 245 2.11 -6.65 5.89
N LEU A 246 0.88 -7.00 5.46
CA LEU A 246 -0.28 -6.13 5.63
C LEU A 246 -0.63 -5.91 7.10
N ARG A 247 -0.51 -6.95 7.93
CA ARG A 247 -0.69 -6.84 9.39
C ARG A 247 0.36 -5.92 10.02
N ILE A 248 1.63 -6.02 9.59
CA ILE A 248 2.70 -5.09 10.01
C ILE A 248 2.35 -3.65 9.64
N ILE A 249 1.98 -3.40 8.38
CA ILE A 249 1.63 -2.06 7.88
C ILE A 249 0.51 -1.45 8.72
N THR A 250 -0.56 -2.22 8.95
CA THR A 250 -1.71 -1.81 9.76
C THR A 250 -1.32 -1.46 11.19
N THR A 251 -0.50 -2.31 11.81
CA THR A 251 -0.06 -2.13 13.20
C THR A 251 0.83 -0.90 13.35
N PHE A 252 1.78 -0.68 12.44
CA PHE A 252 2.61 0.53 12.50
C PHE A 252 1.83 1.80 12.16
N ASN A 253 0.84 1.74 11.26
CA ASN A 253 -0.07 2.87 11.04
C ASN A 253 -0.86 3.19 12.31
N PHE A 254 -1.33 2.18 13.05
CA PHE A 254 -2.00 2.38 14.33
C PHE A 254 -1.09 3.05 15.36
N LEU A 255 0.13 2.55 15.55
CA LEU A 255 1.11 3.17 16.45
C LEU A 255 1.45 4.61 16.06
N GLN A 256 1.54 4.88 14.75
CA GLN A 256 1.73 6.23 14.23
C GLN A 256 0.54 7.14 14.55
N VAL A 257 -0.69 6.65 14.43
CA VAL A 257 -1.92 7.39 14.79
C VAL A 257 -1.95 7.69 16.28
N LEU A 258 -1.67 6.71 17.15
CA LEU A 258 -1.59 6.93 18.60
C LEU A 258 -0.54 8.00 18.95
N LYS A 259 0.66 7.92 18.36
CA LYS A 259 1.69 8.92 18.58
C LYS A 259 1.27 10.31 18.11
N ASN A 260 0.64 10.43 16.95
CA ASN A 260 0.17 11.73 16.46
C ASN A 260 -0.96 12.31 17.32
N LEU A 261 -1.63 11.46 18.11
CA LEU A 261 -2.60 11.83 19.14
C LEU A 261 -1.97 12.07 20.51
N ASP A 262 -0.65 12.01 20.61
CA ASP A 262 0.12 12.13 21.85
C ASP A 262 -0.29 11.06 22.90
N LEU A 263 -0.57 9.85 22.42
CA LEU A 263 -0.92 8.67 23.22
C LEU A 263 0.12 7.56 23.03
N THR A 264 0.56 6.98 24.14
CA THR A 264 1.21 5.66 24.14
C THR A 264 0.18 4.54 23.99
N LEU A 265 0.64 3.35 23.63
CA LEU A 265 -0.21 2.16 23.57
C LEU A 265 -0.77 1.80 24.97
N GLU A 266 0.05 1.93 26.01
CA GLU A 266 -0.35 1.67 27.39
C GLU A 266 -1.46 2.62 27.86
N GLU A 267 -1.36 3.91 27.51
CA GLU A 267 -2.41 4.89 27.80
C GLU A 267 -3.68 4.63 26.99
N ALA A 268 -3.55 4.25 25.72
CA ALA A 268 -4.70 3.93 24.87
C ALA A 268 -5.50 2.73 25.41
N ILE A 269 -4.79 1.67 25.86
CA ILE A 269 -5.39 0.51 26.53
C ILE A 269 -6.09 0.97 27.83
N SER A 270 -5.35 1.67 28.71
CA SER A 270 -5.86 2.12 30.01
C SER A 270 -7.10 3.01 29.88
N GLN A 271 -7.12 3.94 28.92
CA GLN A 271 -8.26 4.81 28.66
C GLN A 271 -9.46 4.03 28.14
N TYR A 272 -9.23 3.07 27.23
CA TYR A 272 -10.30 2.22 26.72
C TYR A 272 -10.94 1.40 27.85
N GLU A 273 -10.13 0.70 28.66
CA GLU A 273 -10.64 -0.15 29.75
C GLU A 273 -11.39 0.66 30.81
N ALA A 274 -10.88 1.85 31.14
CA ALA A 274 -11.56 2.78 32.03
C ALA A 274 -12.91 3.27 31.46
N SER A 275 -13.00 3.50 30.15
CA SER A 275 -14.21 3.99 29.47
C SER A 275 -15.27 2.89 29.26
N SER A 276 -14.83 1.68 28.97
CA SER A 276 -15.70 0.53 28.65
C SER A 276 -16.08 -0.28 29.88
N GLY A 277 -15.32 -0.15 30.98
CA GLY A 277 -15.48 -1.00 32.17
C GLY A 277 -15.12 -2.48 31.91
N THR A 278 -14.37 -2.75 30.84
CA THR A 278 -14.01 -4.11 30.39
C THR A 278 -12.49 -4.27 30.44
N ASP A 279 -12.02 -5.35 31.07
CA ASP A 279 -10.63 -5.82 30.96
C ASP A 279 -10.49 -6.55 29.62
N LEU A 280 -9.63 -6.05 28.74
CA LEU A 280 -9.46 -6.63 27.40
C LEU A 280 -8.68 -7.96 27.41
N CYS A 281 -8.00 -8.28 28.52
CA CYS A 281 -7.15 -9.48 28.65
C CYS A 281 -6.16 -9.63 27.49
N LEU A 282 -5.59 -8.51 27.01
CA LEU A 282 -4.66 -8.49 25.89
C LEU A 282 -3.37 -9.24 26.21
N SER A 283 -2.81 -9.90 25.20
CA SER A 283 -1.51 -10.59 25.33
C SER A 283 -0.31 -9.62 25.38
N PHE A 284 -0.54 -8.32 25.23
CA PHE A 284 0.46 -7.24 25.24
C PHE A 284 -0.07 -6.04 26.03
N GLY A 285 0.82 -5.33 26.74
CA GLY A 285 0.45 -4.13 27.53
C GLY A 285 1.09 -2.82 27.06
N ASN A 286 2.09 -2.88 26.18
CA ASN A 286 2.84 -1.72 25.69
C ASN A 286 3.49 -2.04 24.33
N GLU A 287 4.14 -1.05 23.72
CA GLU A 287 4.73 -1.13 22.39
C GLU A 287 5.83 -2.18 22.29
N LYS A 288 6.59 -2.41 23.38
CA LYS A 288 7.63 -3.44 23.42
C LYS A 288 7.02 -4.83 23.36
N ASP A 289 6.00 -5.08 24.19
CA ASP A 289 5.26 -6.34 24.19
C ASP A 289 4.61 -6.61 22.83
N LEU A 290 3.94 -5.61 22.25
CA LEU A 290 3.33 -5.71 20.93
C LEU A 290 4.36 -6.04 19.85
N TYR A 291 5.53 -5.39 19.92
CA TYR A 291 6.63 -5.68 19.01
C TYR A 291 7.15 -7.11 19.16
N GLU A 292 7.55 -7.51 20.37
CA GLU A 292 8.16 -8.82 20.63
C GLU A 292 7.20 -9.98 20.36
N LYS A 293 5.90 -9.80 20.67
CA LYS A 293 4.91 -10.87 20.62
C LYS A 293 4.18 -10.97 19.28
N ILE A 294 4.18 -9.91 18.46
CA ILE A 294 3.44 -9.89 17.18
C ILE A 294 4.31 -9.44 16.02
N LEU A 295 4.78 -8.18 16.02
CA LEU A 295 5.47 -7.59 14.85
C LEU A 295 6.77 -8.30 14.50
N LYS A 296 7.57 -8.67 15.49
CA LYS A 296 8.84 -9.34 15.30
C LYS A 296 8.68 -10.67 14.53
N LEU A 297 7.64 -11.44 14.85
CA LEU A 297 7.37 -12.72 14.20
C LEU A 297 7.02 -12.56 12.71
N ASP A 298 6.20 -11.55 12.37
CA ASP A 298 5.88 -11.26 10.98
C ASP A 298 7.10 -10.73 10.21
N LEU A 299 7.94 -9.91 10.85
CA LEU A 299 9.18 -9.39 10.24
C LEU A 299 10.18 -10.51 9.97
N GLU A 300 10.36 -11.43 10.92
CA GLU A 300 11.20 -12.63 10.77
C GLU A 300 10.64 -13.57 9.69
N PHE A 301 9.32 -13.72 9.60
CA PHE A 301 8.67 -14.46 8.52
C PHE A 301 9.02 -13.89 7.15
N ILE A 302 8.88 -12.57 6.94
CA ILE A 302 9.20 -11.96 5.64
C ILE A 302 10.69 -12.17 5.33
N ALA A 303 11.58 -11.89 6.30
CA ALA A 303 13.03 -12.05 6.12
C ALA A 303 13.41 -13.49 5.71
N ALA A 304 12.70 -14.50 6.23
CA ALA A 304 12.93 -15.90 5.93
C ALA A 304 12.22 -16.40 4.65
N ASN A 305 11.11 -15.79 4.22
CA ASN A 305 10.20 -16.38 3.24
C ASN A 305 9.88 -15.54 2.00
N TRP A 306 10.36 -14.30 1.88
CA TRP A 306 9.97 -13.41 0.77
C TRP A 306 10.24 -13.98 -0.63
N GLN A 307 11.28 -14.81 -0.80
CA GLN A 307 11.64 -15.43 -2.08
C GLN A 307 10.78 -16.66 -2.44
N ALA A 308 9.96 -17.15 -1.52
CA ALA A 308 9.20 -18.39 -1.73
C ALA A 308 7.99 -18.12 -2.62
N ASP A 309 7.79 -18.97 -3.64
CA ASP A 309 6.56 -18.99 -4.43
C ASP A 309 5.33 -19.12 -3.50
N THR A 310 4.39 -18.21 -3.66
CA THR A 310 3.19 -18.04 -2.85
C THR A 310 1.99 -17.90 -3.77
N PHE A 311 0.77 -18.12 -3.28
CA PHE A 311 -0.41 -17.71 -4.04
C PHE A 311 -0.55 -16.18 -4.02
N ASP A 312 -1.09 -15.63 -5.10
CA ASP A 312 -1.44 -14.20 -5.22
C ASP A 312 -2.59 -13.82 -4.27
N LEU A 313 -2.84 -12.51 -4.16
CA LEU A 313 -3.96 -11.98 -3.37
C LEU A 313 -5.35 -12.48 -3.82
N TRP A 314 -5.44 -13.00 -5.05
CA TRP A 314 -6.64 -13.61 -5.61
C TRP A 314 -6.74 -15.12 -5.37
N GLU A 315 -5.72 -15.70 -4.71
CA GLU A 315 -5.71 -17.09 -4.23
C GLU A 315 -5.63 -18.14 -5.34
N GLU A 316 -5.12 -17.77 -6.52
CA GLU A 316 -5.25 -18.55 -7.76
C GLU A 316 -3.91 -19.03 -8.32
N VAL A 317 -2.90 -18.17 -8.31
CA VAL A 317 -1.64 -18.39 -9.02
C VAL A 317 -0.51 -18.49 -8.03
N LYS A 318 0.21 -19.62 -8.03
CA LYS A 318 1.41 -19.80 -7.21
C LYS A 318 2.69 -19.32 -7.92
N ALA A 319 3.18 -18.14 -7.56
CA ALA A 319 4.37 -17.51 -8.15
C ALA A 319 5.00 -16.44 -7.22
N GLN A 320 5.80 -15.56 -7.81
CA GLN A 320 6.20 -14.27 -7.24
C GLN A 320 5.31 -13.17 -7.84
N HIS A 321 4.84 -12.25 -7.01
CA HIS A 321 3.80 -11.27 -7.36
C HIS A 321 4.22 -9.86 -6.96
N PHE A 322 3.93 -8.89 -7.82
CA PHE A 322 4.29 -7.49 -7.58
C PHE A 322 3.62 -6.96 -6.30
N PHE A 323 2.33 -7.21 -6.14
CA PHE A 323 1.57 -6.82 -4.94
C PHE A 323 2.23 -7.35 -3.67
N THR A 324 2.48 -8.67 -3.62
CA THR A 324 3.07 -9.33 -2.45
C THR A 324 4.46 -8.78 -2.14
N SER A 325 5.33 -8.65 -3.15
CA SER A 325 6.69 -8.12 -2.96
C SER A 325 6.68 -6.65 -2.52
N LEU A 326 5.75 -5.83 -3.03
CA LEU A 326 5.65 -4.43 -2.67
C LEU A 326 5.20 -4.24 -1.21
N VAL A 327 4.20 -4.99 -0.74
CA VAL A 327 3.78 -4.91 0.67
C VAL A 327 4.86 -5.47 1.60
N GLN A 328 5.61 -6.50 1.19
CA GLN A 328 6.78 -6.99 1.93
C GLN A 328 7.87 -5.94 2.05
N LEU A 329 8.22 -5.26 0.94
CA LEU A 329 9.21 -4.18 0.95
C LEU A 329 8.81 -3.07 1.93
N LYS A 330 7.53 -2.65 1.88
CA LYS A 330 6.98 -1.64 2.79
C LYS A 330 7.08 -2.09 4.25
N ALA A 331 6.61 -3.29 4.57
CA ALA A 331 6.63 -3.82 5.94
C ALA A 331 8.05 -3.91 6.50
N ILE A 332 9.02 -4.40 5.72
CA ILE A 332 10.43 -4.42 6.10
C ILE A 332 10.96 -3.00 6.33
N LYS A 333 10.64 -2.06 5.44
CA LYS A 333 11.08 -0.66 5.58
C LYS A 333 10.58 -0.04 6.88
N MET A 334 9.30 -0.28 7.20
CA MET A 334 8.69 0.20 8.43
C MET A 334 9.35 -0.43 9.66
N GLY A 335 9.54 -1.76 9.68
CA GLY A 335 10.20 -2.46 10.78
C GLY A 335 11.66 -2.04 10.98
N TRP A 336 12.42 -1.91 9.89
CA TRP A 336 13.80 -1.42 9.94
C TRP A 336 13.86 0.00 10.50
N SER A 337 13.05 0.93 9.99
CA SER A 337 13.03 2.31 10.48
C SER A 337 12.54 2.40 11.93
N TYR A 338 11.61 1.53 12.35
CA TYR A 338 11.14 1.47 13.73
C TYR A 338 12.29 1.10 14.67
N LEU A 339 13.05 0.05 14.33
CA LEU A 339 14.20 -0.41 15.13
C LEU A 339 15.41 0.51 15.09
N VAL A 340 15.56 1.37 14.08
CA VAL A 340 16.72 2.29 14.02
C VAL A 340 16.39 3.66 14.59
N ASN A 341 15.20 4.19 14.28
CA ASN A 341 14.87 5.60 14.50
C ASN A 341 13.87 5.82 15.63
N VAL A 342 13.04 4.83 15.98
CA VAL A 342 11.96 4.99 16.96
C VAL A 342 12.29 4.27 18.27
N HIS A 343 12.62 2.98 18.20
CA HIS A 343 12.92 2.11 19.34
C HIS A 343 14.21 1.28 19.13
N PRO A 344 15.39 1.93 19.06
CA PRO A 344 16.69 1.23 18.95
C PRO A 344 17.02 0.30 20.10
N GLU A 345 16.35 0.45 21.24
CA GLU A 345 16.45 -0.44 22.39
C GLU A 345 15.71 -1.77 22.23
N PHE A 346 14.86 -1.93 21.21
CA PHE A 346 14.17 -3.20 20.92
C PHE A 346 15.00 -4.17 20.07
N ASP A 347 16.08 -3.68 19.45
CA ASP A 347 16.96 -4.51 18.61
C ASP A 347 18.06 -5.21 19.44
N ASP A 348 18.17 -6.53 19.28
CA ASP A 348 19.19 -7.34 19.96
C ASP A 348 20.53 -7.23 19.21
N LYS A 349 21.44 -6.35 19.64
CA LYS A 349 22.67 -6.03 18.89
C LYS A 349 23.51 -7.24 18.41
N PRO A 350 23.70 -8.32 19.21
CA PRO A 350 24.38 -9.53 18.74
C PRO A 350 23.66 -10.26 17.60
N ASN A 351 22.33 -10.18 17.54
CA ASN A 351 21.46 -10.79 16.51
C ASN A 351 20.54 -9.74 15.90
N SER A 352 21.13 -8.63 15.41
CA SER A 352 20.37 -7.45 14.98
C SER A 352 19.38 -7.79 13.88
N LEU A 353 18.09 -7.70 14.21
CA LEU A 353 17.03 -7.83 13.22
C LEU A 353 17.03 -6.60 12.32
N ALA A 354 17.34 -5.41 12.85
CA ALA A 354 17.45 -4.19 12.06
C ALA A 354 18.46 -4.31 10.91
N ALA A 355 19.63 -4.90 11.16
CA ALA A 355 20.63 -5.15 10.12
C ALA A 355 20.13 -6.15 9.06
N ASN A 356 19.50 -7.25 9.48
CA ASN A 356 18.92 -8.22 8.54
C ASN A 356 17.81 -7.57 7.70
N LEU A 357 16.93 -6.78 8.30
CA LEU A 357 15.86 -6.07 7.58
C LEU A 357 16.43 -5.04 6.60
N GLN A 358 17.53 -4.37 6.91
CA GLN A 358 18.22 -3.49 5.97
C GLN A 358 18.70 -4.26 4.72
N ASP A 359 19.33 -5.41 4.91
CA ASP A 359 19.79 -6.27 3.82
C ASP A 359 18.61 -6.77 2.98
N LYS A 360 17.55 -7.25 3.64
CA LYS A 360 16.33 -7.73 2.96
C LYS A 360 15.59 -6.62 2.23
N PHE A 361 15.60 -5.39 2.74
CA PHE A 361 15.05 -4.24 2.03
C PHE A 361 15.77 -4.04 0.69
N GLN A 362 17.11 -4.11 0.68
CA GLN A 362 17.89 -3.98 -0.56
C GLN A 362 17.62 -5.13 -1.53
N ASP A 363 17.56 -6.36 -1.03
CA ASP A 363 17.26 -7.54 -1.84
C ASP A 363 15.88 -7.44 -2.51
N ILE A 364 14.84 -7.13 -1.74
CA ILE A 364 13.46 -7.03 -2.26
C ILE A 364 13.32 -5.82 -3.19
N LEU A 365 13.98 -4.70 -2.88
CA LEU A 365 13.97 -3.53 -3.76
C LEU A 365 14.55 -3.88 -5.13
N LYS A 366 15.72 -4.52 -5.15
CA LYS A 366 16.37 -4.98 -6.38
C LYS A 366 15.50 -6.00 -7.13
N PHE A 367 14.82 -6.89 -6.40
CA PHE A 367 13.88 -7.82 -7.00
C PHE A 367 12.72 -7.10 -7.68
N LEU A 368 12.13 -6.08 -7.04
CA LEU A 368 11.04 -5.31 -7.62
C LEU A 368 11.47 -4.48 -8.84
N THR A 369 12.69 -3.95 -8.86
CA THR A 369 13.16 -3.03 -9.91
C THR A 369 13.86 -3.73 -11.07
N ASP A 370 14.55 -4.85 -10.83
CA ASP A 370 15.49 -5.40 -11.81
C ASP A 370 15.33 -6.91 -12.06
N GLU A 371 15.03 -7.72 -11.03
CA GLU A 371 15.15 -9.19 -11.14
C GLU A 371 13.81 -9.93 -11.24
N GLY A 372 12.73 -9.37 -10.71
CA GLY A 372 11.43 -10.03 -10.61
C GLY A 372 10.63 -10.05 -11.91
N GLY A 373 11.02 -9.24 -12.90
CA GLY A 373 10.34 -9.14 -14.20
C GLY A 373 9.05 -8.33 -14.18
N PHE A 374 8.76 -7.60 -13.10
CA PHE A 374 7.58 -6.74 -12.98
C PHE A 374 7.65 -5.52 -13.91
N LEU A 375 8.87 -5.07 -14.21
CA LEU A 375 9.17 -4.05 -15.22
C LEU A 375 9.62 -4.74 -16.51
N ASP A 376 8.73 -4.80 -17.50
CA ASP A 376 9.01 -5.38 -18.81
C ASP A 376 9.18 -4.24 -19.84
N GLU A 377 10.31 -4.20 -20.56
CA GLU A 377 10.61 -3.14 -21.53
C GLU A 377 9.60 -3.05 -22.69
N ASN A 378 8.87 -4.14 -22.96
CA ASN A 378 7.85 -4.22 -24.00
C ASN A 378 6.45 -3.85 -23.48
N LYS A 379 6.34 -3.48 -22.20
CA LYS A 379 5.11 -3.05 -21.54
C LYS A 379 5.32 -1.66 -20.95
N ASN A 380 4.31 -0.80 -21.04
CA ASN A 380 4.35 0.51 -20.37
C ASN A 380 3.67 0.50 -18.99
N TYR A 381 3.21 -0.66 -18.53
CA TYR A 381 2.56 -0.87 -17.24
C TYR A 381 3.31 -1.94 -16.43
N ILE A 382 3.02 -2.02 -15.14
CA ILE A 382 3.60 -3.04 -14.26
C ILE A 382 2.96 -4.39 -14.55
N VAL A 383 3.78 -5.42 -14.74
CA VAL A 383 3.33 -6.81 -14.89
C VAL A 383 3.15 -7.42 -13.50
N GLU A 384 1.91 -7.70 -13.08
CA GLU A 384 1.64 -8.19 -11.72
C GLU A 384 2.30 -9.54 -11.41
N THR A 385 2.17 -10.52 -12.33
CA THR A 385 2.73 -11.87 -12.16
C THR A 385 3.51 -12.29 -13.39
N PRO A 386 4.83 -11.99 -13.46
CA PRO A 386 5.65 -12.22 -14.66
C PRO A 386 5.72 -13.69 -15.09
N LYS A 387 5.66 -14.64 -14.15
CA LYS A 387 5.74 -16.09 -14.42
C LYS A 387 4.66 -16.61 -15.38
N ILE A 388 3.51 -15.94 -15.46
CA ILE A 388 2.39 -16.32 -16.32
C ILE A 388 2.11 -15.30 -17.43
N LEU A 389 3.05 -14.38 -17.67
CA LEU A 389 2.97 -13.42 -18.77
C LEU A 389 2.85 -14.17 -20.11
N GLY A 390 1.87 -13.79 -20.92
CA GLY A 390 1.50 -14.49 -22.15
C GLY A 390 0.30 -15.42 -22.01
N THR A 391 0.05 -15.94 -20.81
CA THR A 391 -1.25 -16.54 -20.44
C THR A 391 -2.20 -15.47 -19.90
N ARG A 392 -1.69 -14.61 -19.00
CA ARG A 392 -2.31 -13.32 -18.65
C ARG A 392 -1.51 -12.18 -19.29
N SER A 393 -2.17 -11.06 -19.55
CA SER A 393 -1.58 -9.85 -20.13
C SER A 393 -0.57 -9.16 -19.20
N GLY A 394 -0.69 -9.42 -17.90
CA GLY A 394 0.08 -8.76 -16.83
C GLY A 394 -0.66 -7.62 -16.15
N LEU A 395 -1.76 -7.12 -16.76
CA LEU A 395 -2.62 -6.11 -16.15
C LEU A 395 -3.43 -6.72 -15.00
N ASP A 396 -3.32 -6.13 -13.81
CA ASP A 396 -4.09 -6.52 -12.63
C ASP A 396 -4.32 -5.30 -11.73
N ILE A 397 -5.52 -5.18 -11.15
CA ILE A 397 -5.84 -4.12 -10.19
C ILE A 397 -5.01 -4.23 -8.91
N ALA A 398 -4.46 -5.41 -8.61
CA ALA A 398 -3.54 -5.64 -7.50
C ALA A 398 -2.35 -4.67 -7.50
N VAL A 399 -1.85 -4.29 -8.68
CA VAL A 399 -0.79 -3.28 -8.85
C VAL A 399 -1.19 -1.95 -8.21
N LEU A 400 -2.42 -1.50 -8.47
CA LEU A 400 -2.95 -0.26 -7.94
C LEU A 400 -3.20 -0.37 -6.44
N ILE A 401 -3.81 -1.49 -6.01
CA ILE A 401 -4.10 -1.76 -4.60
C ILE A 401 -2.80 -1.76 -3.76
N GLY A 402 -1.75 -2.45 -4.23
CA GLY A 402 -0.45 -2.49 -3.56
C GLY A 402 0.17 -1.11 -3.45
N SER A 403 0.14 -0.32 -4.53
CA SER A 403 0.63 1.05 -4.52
C SER A 403 -0.13 1.94 -3.52
N MET A 404 -1.46 1.85 -3.47
CA MET A 404 -2.27 2.62 -2.54
C MET A 404 -2.00 2.27 -1.07
N ILE A 405 -1.98 0.98 -0.74
CA ILE A 405 -1.80 0.51 0.65
C ILE A 405 -0.41 0.89 1.17
N THR A 406 0.63 0.76 0.33
CA THR A 406 2.01 1.05 0.75
C THR A 406 2.32 2.55 0.85
N HIS A 407 1.42 3.41 0.37
CA HIS A 407 1.60 4.88 0.35
C HIS A 407 0.41 5.62 0.98
N ASP A 408 -0.20 5.06 2.03
CA ASP A 408 -1.36 5.65 2.73
C ASP A 408 -0.98 6.57 3.91
N ASN A 409 0.01 7.45 3.72
CA ASN A 409 0.54 8.27 4.83
C ASN A 409 -0.36 9.49 5.15
N HIS A 410 -0.67 9.69 6.43
CA HIS A 410 -1.51 10.78 6.95
C HIS A 410 -0.78 12.12 7.17
N GLY A 411 0.49 12.24 6.80
CA GLY A 411 1.31 13.43 7.11
C GLY A 411 2.80 13.10 7.22
N ALA A 412 3.51 13.80 8.13
CA ALA A 412 4.91 13.51 8.42
C ALA A 412 5.02 12.11 9.05
N SER A 413 5.53 11.15 8.28
CA SER A 413 5.76 9.78 8.74
C SER A 413 6.98 9.75 9.69
N LEU A 414 6.86 9.02 10.81
CA LEU A 414 8.01 8.67 11.66
C LEU A 414 9.01 7.77 10.95
N LEU A 415 8.54 7.08 9.92
CA LEU A 415 9.28 6.11 9.16
C LEU A 415 9.66 6.82 7.86
N GLN A 416 10.96 7.01 7.62
CA GLN A 416 11.42 7.62 6.37
C GLN A 416 11.02 6.68 5.23
N ASP A 417 9.92 7.00 4.54
CA ASP A 417 9.07 6.03 3.84
C ASP A 417 9.29 5.97 2.33
N ASP A 418 10.55 6.15 1.93
CA ASP A 418 10.94 6.17 0.51
C ASP A 418 10.91 4.74 -0.07
N VAL A 419 9.71 4.24 -0.34
CA VAL A 419 9.40 3.01 -1.10
C VAL A 419 9.02 3.42 -2.53
N PRO A 420 9.47 2.70 -3.58
CA PRO A 420 9.11 3.00 -4.97
C PRO A 420 7.65 2.63 -5.29
N PHE A 421 7.23 2.90 -6.54
CA PHE A 421 5.90 2.55 -7.07
C PHE A 421 4.72 3.21 -6.34
N ASN A 422 4.89 4.48 -5.98
CA ASN A 422 3.79 5.30 -5.46
C ASN A 422 2.72 5.54 -6.55
N VAL A 423 1.53 6.01 -6.17
CA VAL A 423 0.36 6.13 -7.04
C VAL A 423 0.55 7.03 -8.27
N TYR A 424 1.54 7.93 -8.21
CA TYR A 424 1.91 8.84 -9.30
C TYR A 424 3.01 8.29 -10.22
N ASP A 425 3.51 7.08 -9.96
CA ASP A 425 4.44 6.40 -10.84
C ASP A 425 3.79 6.09 -12.21
N SER A 426 4.56 6.25 -13.27
CA SER A 426 4.04 6.09 -14.64
C SER A 426 3.57 4.66 -14.93
N GLY A 427 4.23 3.64 -14.37
CA GLY A 427 3.81 2.25 -14.51
C GLY A 427 2.47 1.99 -13.80
N ILE A 428 2.25 2.58 -12.62
CA ILE A 428 0.97 2.49 -11.89
C ILE A 428 -0.15 3.17 -12.66
N LEU A 429 0.08 4.41 -13.12
CA LEU A 429 -0.90 5.16 -13.91
C LEU A 429 -1.23 4.49 -15.25
N ASN A 430 -0.24 3.91 -15.93
CA ASN A 430 -0.49 3.15 -17.16
C ASN A 430 -1.17 1.80 -16.90
N SER A 431 -0.97 1.20 -15.73
CA SER A 431 -1.74 0.03 -15.33
C SER A 431 -3.23 0.38 -15.20
N LEU A 432 -3.55 1.51 -14.56
CA LEU A 432 -4.93 2.04 -14.52
C LEU A 432 -5.49 2.31 -15.93
N HIS A 433 -4.68 2.95 -16.79
CA HIS A 433 -5.06 3.23 -18.17
C HIS A 433 -5.35 1.95 -18.97
N GLY A 434 -4.46 0.96 -18.89
CA GLY A 434 -4.58 -0.34 -19.55
C GLY A 434 -5.81 -1.10 -19.09
N LEU A 435 -6.02 -1.22 -17.77
CA LEU A 435 -7.21 -1.84 -17.18
C LEU A 435 -8.49 -1.16 -17.68
N THR A 436 -8.55 0.17 -17.62
CA THR A 436 -9.69 0.95 -18.11
C THR A 436 -10.00 0.65 -19.57
N LYS A 437 -8.99 0.62 -20.45
CA LYS A 437 -9.17 0.31 -21.88
C LYS A 437 -9.69 -1.10 -22.13
N GLN A 438 -9.14 -2.10 -21.43
CA GLN A 438 -9.60 -3.48 -21.59
C GLN A 438 -11.04 -3.64 -21.09
N MET A 439 -11.33 -3.11 -19.91
CA MET A 439 -12.62 -3.31 -19.23
C MET A 439 -13.75 -2.47 -19.83
N GLU A 440 -13.43 -1.36 -20.50
CA GLU A 440 -14.38 -0.62 -21.35
C GLU A 440 -14.95 -1.51 -22.46
N ILE A 441 -14.16 -2.43 -23.00
CA ILE A 441 -14.56 -3.35 -24.07
C ILE A 441 -15.19 -4.62 -23.48
N LEU A 442 -14.54 -5.23 -22.49
CA LEU A 442 -14.90 -6.56 -21.95
C LEU A 442 -16.22 -6.58 -21.18
N TYR A 443 -16.64 -5.46 -20.57
CA TYR A 443 -17.83 -5.41 -19.73
C TYR A 443 -18.95 -4.59 -20.39
N PRO A 444 -20.06 -5.23 -20.81
CA PRO A 444 -21.18 -4.52 -21.43
C PRO A 444 -21.78 -3.39 -20.59
N VAL A 445 -21.74 -3.47 -19.26
CA VAL A 445 -22.13 -2.35 -18.37
C VAL A 445 -21.32 -1.06 -18.60
N ASN A 446 -20.18 -1.13 -19.30
CA ASN A 446 -19.34 0.03 -19.61
C ASN A 446 -19.60 0.63 -21.00
N HIS A 447 -20.32 -0.06 -21.89
CA HIS A 447 -20.42 0.33 -23.30
C HIS A 447 -21.07 1.71 -23.52
N HIS A 448 -21.95 2.14 -22.61
CA HIS A 448 -22.54 3.49 -22.65
C HIS A 448 -21.57 4.61 -22.23
N ARG A 449 -20.43 4.26 -21.62
CA ARG A 449 -19.35 5.20 -21.24
C ARG A 449 -18.21 5.22 -22.25
N ALA A 450 -18.26 4.34 -23.26
CA ALA A 450 -17.21 4.19 -24.25
C ALA A 450 -16.96 5.51 -25.00
N ASN A 451 -15.68 5.90 -25.13
CA ASN A 451 -15.25 7.15 -25.78
C ASN A 451 -15.72 8.46 -25.13
N LEU A 452 -16.35 8.41 -23.94
CA LEU A 452 -16.77 9.60 -23.20
C LEU A 452 -15.68 10.13 -22.26
N ASN A 453 -14.53 9.46 -22.23
CA ASN A 453 -13.42 9.76 -21.32
C ASN A 453 -13.81 9.71 -19.83
N LEU A 454 -14.75 8.82 -19.51
CA LEU A 454 -15.24 8.56 -18.15
C LEU A 454 -14.50 7.36 -17.53
N GLY A 455 -14.54 7.29 -16.21
CA GLY A 455 -14.25 6.09 -15.45
C GLY A 455 -15.29 5.00 -15.76
N VAL A 456 -14.82 3.77 -15.76
CA VAL A 456 -15.58 2.57 -16.11
C VAL A 456 -15.52 1.57 -14.96
N ALA A 457 -16.40 0.58 -14.96
CA ALA A 457 -16.37 -0.51 -14.00
C ALA A 457 -15.12 -1.35 -14.24
N LEU A 458 -14.34 -1.59 -13.18
CA LEU A 458 -13.10 -2.39 -13.24
C LEU A 458 -13.28 -3.69 -12.46
N GLY A 459 -12.63 -4.75 -12.92
CA GLY A 459 -12.52 -6.04 -12.24
C GLY A 459 -11.10 -6.30 -11.76
N ARG A 460 -10.77 -7.57 -11.50
CA ARG A 460 -9.43 -7.97 -11.02
C ARG A 460 -8.38 -7.82 -12.12
N TYR A 461 -8.52 -8.60 -13.19
CA TYR A 461 -7.63 -8.61 -14.35
C TYR A 461 -8.43 -9.00 -15.62
N PRO A 462 -7.96 -8.68 -16.84
CA PRO A 462 -8.74 -8.88 -18.07
C PRO A 462 -9.13 -10.34 -18.38
N GLU A 463 -8.29 -11.30 -18.00
CA GLU A 463 -8.47 -12.73 -18.26
C GLU A 463 -9.28 -13.46 -17.17
N ASP A 464 -9.90 -12.71 -16.25
CA ASP A 464 -10.64 -13.26 -15.13
C ASP A 464 -11.85 -14.09 -15.61
N ILE A 465 -12.02 -15.25 -14.96
CA ILE A 465 -13.10 -16.21 -15.21
C ILE A 465 -13.89 -16.55 -13.94
N TYR A 466 -13.56 -15.96 -12.78
CA TYR A 466 -14.33 -16.15 -11.56
C TYR A 466 -15.57 -15.26 -11.56
N ASP A 467 -16.76 -15.89 -11.52
CA ASP A 467 -18.03 -15.18 -11.58
C ASP A 467 -18.61 -14.81 -10.21
N GLY A 468 -17.86 -15.02 -9.13
CA GLY A 468 -18.31 -14.77 -7.76
C GLY A 468 -18.89 -16.00 -7.05
N VAL A 469 -19.10 -17.12 -7.77
CA VAL A 469 -19.50 -18.40 -7.17
C VAL A 469 -18.69 -19.56 -7.74
N GLY A 470 -18.50 -19.58 -9.07
CA GLY A 470 -17.78 -20.60 -9.81
C GLY A 470 -16.93 -19.98 -10.91
N THR A 471 -16.78 -20.73 -12.01
CA THR A 471 -15.89 -20.36 -13.11
C THR A 471 -16.68 -20.22 -14.40
N SER A 472 -16.82 -19.00 -14.90
CA SER A 472 -17.37 -18.67 -16.21
C SER A 472 -16.67 -17.44 -16.80
N GLU A 473 -17.18 -16.24 -16.53
CA GLU A 473 -16.61 -14.96 -16.94
C GLU A 473 -16.44 -14.04 -15.73
N GLY A 474 -15.29 -13.39 -15.61
CA GLY A 474 -15.04 -12.40 -14.58
C GLY A 474 -15.95 -11.17 -14.70
N ASN A 475 -16.34 -10.63 -13.55
CA ASN A 475 -17.14 -9.42 -13.48
C ASN A 475 -16.32 -8.22 -12.99
N PRO A 476 -16.89 -7.00 -13.07
CA PRO A 476 -16.45 -5.88 -12.25
C PRO A 476 -16.57 -6.13 -10.74
N TRP A 477 -15.69 -5.47 -9.99
CA TRP A 477 -15.64 -5.51 -8.53
C TRP A 477 -15.80 -4.10 -7.96
N PHE A 478 -16.53 -3.98 -6.85
CA PHE A 478 -16.70 -2.71 -6.16
C PHE A 478 -15.36 -2.17 -5.67
N LEU A 479 -14.56 -3.02 -5.00
CA LEU A 479 -13.23 -2.63 -4.50
C LEU A 479 -12.31 -2.15 -5.62
N ALA A 480 -12.34 -2.79 -6.79
CA ALA A 480 -11.46 -2.45 -7.93
C ALA A 480 -11.84 -1.11 -8.55
N THR A 481 -13.14 -0.86 -8.70
CA THR A 481 -13.65 0.41 -9.24
C THR A 481 -13.39 1.56 -8.26
N SER A 482 -13.55 1.34 -6.95
CA SER A 482 -13.20 2.33 -5.92
C SER A 482 -11.70 2.60 -5.83
N ALA A 483 -10.86 1.58 -6.02
CA ALA A 483 -9.40 1.70 -6.03
C ALA A 483 -8.90 2.66 -7.13
N ALA A 484 -9.48 2.60 -8.33
CA ALA A 484 -9.14 3.53 -9.40
C ALA A 484 -9.40 4.99 -9.04
N ALA A 485 -10.54 5.27 -8.38
CA ALA A 485 -10.84 6.61 -7.89
C ALA A 485 -9.83 7.05 -6.82
N GLU A 486 -9.50 6.17 -5.87
CA GLU A 486 -8.57 6.48 -4.79
C GLU A 486 -7.15 6.81 -5.31
N VAL A 487 -6.63 6.04 -6.28
CA VAL A 487 -5.35 6.35 -6.97
C VAL A 487 -5.34 7.79 -7.46
N LEU A 488 -6.38 8.21 -8.18
CA LEU A 488 -6.48 9.56 -8.75
C LEU A 488 -6.52 10.63 -7.66
N TYR A 489 -7.27 10.40 -6.57
CA TYR A 489 -7.28 11.35 -5.45
C TYR A 489 -5.93 11.45 -4.75
N LYS A 490 -5.22 10.33 -4.55
CA LYS A 490 -3.89 10.32 -3.93
C LYS A 490 -2.84 11.00 -4.81
N VAL A 491 -2.92 10.85 -6.13
CA VAL A 491 -2.08 11.59 -7.09
C VAL A 491 -2.28 13.11 -6.93
N ILE A 492 -3.53 13.58 -6.93
CA ILE A 492 -3.84 15.01 -6.76
C ILE A 492 -3.33 15.51 -5.41
N TRP A 493 -3.61 14.76 -4.34
CA TRP A 493 -3.17 15.13 -3.00
C TRP A 493 -1.65 15.23 -2.91
N HIS A 494 -0.91 14.28 -3.50
CA HIS A 494 0.55 14.28 -3.52
C HIS A 494 1.11 15.56 -4.17
N TYR A 495 0.60 15.92 -5.35
CA TYR A 495 1.09 17.10 -6.05
C TYR A 495 0.80 18.40 -5.27
N TYR A 496 -0.36 18.50 -4.60
CA TYR A 496 -0.64 19.65 -3.71
C TYR A 496 0.17 19.64 -2.41
N ALA A 497 0.41 18.46 -1.82
CA ALA A 497 1.18 18.34 -0.59
C ALA A 497 2.66 18.65 -0.82
N SER A 498 3.20 18.27 -1.97
CA SER A 498 4.61 18.50 -2.32
C SER A 498 4.92 19.92 -2.80
N GLN A 499 3.90 20.67 -3.27
CA GLN A 499 4.04 22.01 -3.85
C GLN A 499 5.07 22.07 -5.00
N LYS A 500 5.11 21.02 -5.82
CA LYS A 500 6.01 20.89 -6.97
C LYS A 500 5.25 20.99 -8.29
N ASP A 501 5.98 21.39 -9.32
CA ASP A 501 5.50 21.37 -10.70
C ASP A 501 5.08 19.96 -11.11
N LEU A 502 4.02 19.87 -11.91
CA LEU A 502 3.66 18.62 -12.57
C LEU A 502 4.53 18.48 -13.83
N VAL A 503 5.35 17.44 -13.86
CA VAL A 503 6.27 17.13 -14.96
C VAL A 503 5.85 15.81 -15.59
N ILE A 504 5.52 15.84 -16.88
CA ILE A 504 5.03 14.67 -17.63
C ILE A 504 5.95 14.42 -18.83
N PRO A 505 6.59 13.24 -18.94
CA PRO A 505 7.32 12.85 -20.14
C PRO A 505 6.44 12.85 -21.40
N MET A 506 6.89 13.48 -22.48
CA MET A 506 6.18 13.55 -23.76
C MET A 506 6.63 12.45 -24.73
N ASP A 507 6.62 11.19 -24.27
CA ASP A 507 7.05 10.04 -25.07
C ASP A 507 5.90 9.16 -25.59
N GLY A 508 4.64 9.48 -25.24
CA GLY A 508 3.42 8.79 -25.65
C GLY A 508 3.25 7.36 -25.10
N TRP A 509 4.35 6.62 -24.94
CA TRP A 509 4.39 5.25 -24.44
C TRP A 509 4.43 5.19 -22.92
N LYS A 510 5.41 5.84 -22.26
CA LYS A 510 5.55 5.78 -20.79
C LYS A 510 4.53 6.67 -20.08
N SER A 511 3.97 7.66 -20.77
CA SER A 511 2.95 8.57 -20.21
C SER A 511 1.56 8.36 -20.81
N GLU A 512 1.22 7.16 -21.30
CA GLU A 512 -0.03 6.89 -22.02
C GLU A 512 -1.28 7.27 -21.18
N PHE A 513 -1.24 7.08 -19.86
CA PHE A 513 -2.30 7.53 -18.96
C PHE A 513 -2.69 9.01 -19.16
N TRP A 514 -1.70 9.89 -19.33
CA TRP A 514 -1.93 11.33 -19.43
C TRP A 514 -2.69 11.72 -20.70
N THR A 515 -2.75 10.86 -21.71
CA THR A 515 -3.62 11.04 -22.87
C THR A 515 -5.10 11.05 -22.50
N ARG A 516 -5.49 10.55 -21.30
CA ARG A 516 -6.85 10.67 -20.77
C ARG A 516 -7.18 12.10 -20.31
N ILE A 517 -6.17 12.91 -19.98
CA ILE A 517 -6.36 14.25 -19.42
C ILE A 517 -5.96 15.34 -20.42
N ILE A 518 -4.94 15.07 -21.24
CA ILE A 518 -4.27 16.04 -22.09
C ILE A 518 -4.25 15.52 -23.53
N ASP A 519 -4.75 16.31 -24.47
CA ASP A 519 -4.64 16.07 -25.90
C ASP A 519 -3.26 16.48 -26.44
N ASN A 520 -2.77 15.74 -27.43
CA ASN A 520 -1.54 16.03 -28.19
C ASN A 520 -0.25 16.03 -27.34
N ILE A 521 -0.20 15.26 -26.26
CA ILE A 521 0.99 15.11 -25.39
C ILE A 521 2.07 14.21 -26.04
N ASP A 522 1.68 13.45 -27.05
CA ASP A 522 2.31 12.27 -27.64
C ASP A 522 2.84 12.50 -29.06
N ASN A 523 3.14 13.76 -29.42
CA ASN A 523 3.66 14.08 -30.76
C ASN A 523 5.11 13.58 -30.93
N ASN A 524 5.34 12.74 -31.95
CA ASN A 524 6.64 12.20 -32.42
C ASN A 524 7.83 13.14 -32.18
N VAL A 525 8.43 12.99 -31.01
CA VAL A 525 9.71 13.59 -30.66
C VAL A 525 10.77 12.90 -31.52
N LYS A 526 11.72 13.67 -32.06
CA LYS A 526 12.81 13.09 -32.87
C LYS A 526 13.61 12.09 -32.05
N GLU A 527 14.12 11.04 -32.70
CA GLU A 527 15.07 10.12 -32.08
C GLU A 527 16.22 10.90 -31.40
N ASN A 528 16.48 10.61 -30.12
CA ASN A 528 17.52 11.20 -29.25
C ASN A 528 17.22 12.57 -28.60
N GLU A 529 15.97 13.07 -28.60
CA GLU A 529 15.56 14.21 -27.77
C GLU A 529 14.56 13.77 -26.70
N GLU A 530 14.72 14.22 -25.45
CA GLU A 530 13.73 14.01 -24.39
C GLU A 530 12.90 15.28 -24.21
N TRP A 531 11.60 15.19 -24.33
CA TRP A 531 10.69 16.32 -24.12
C TRP A 531 9.79 16.06 -22.92
N GLN A 532 9.52 17.10 -22.14
CA GLN A 532 8.64 17.04 -20.99
C GLN A 532 7.68 18.23 -20.93
N LEU A 533 6.42 17.94 -20.63
CA LEU A 533 5.41 18.94 -20.31
C LEU A 533 5.56 19.34 -18.85
N VAL A 534 5.72 20.64 -18.60
CA VAL A 534 5.83 21.20 -17.25
C VAL A 534 4.64 22.12 -17.00
N LEU A 535 3.82 21.78 -16.02
CA LEU A 535 2.76 22.64 -15.51
C LEU A 535 3.19 23.21 -14.17
N PRO A 536 3.54 24.51 -14.09
CA PRO A 536 4.06 25.09 -12.86
C PRO A 536 3.04 25.02 -11.72
N TYR A 537 3.50 24.73 -10.51
CA TYR A 537 2.64 24.68 -9.33
C TYR A 537 1.83 25.98 -9.17
N GLY A 538 0.53 25.85 -8.89
CA GLY A 538 -0.38 26.98 -8.70
C GLY A 538 -0.79 27.72 -9.99
N SER A 539 -0.25 27.36 -11.15
CA SER A 539 -0.68 27.93 -12.42
C SER A 539 -2.12 27.52 -12.79
N PRO A 540 -2.85 28.31 -13.60
CA PRO A 540 -4.15 27.91 -14.14
C PRO A 540 -4.13 26.52 -14.79
N ALA A 541 -3.12 26.22 -15.62
CA ALA A 541 -2.99 24.92 -16.28
C ALA A 541 -2.85 23.77 -15.28
N TYR A 542 -2.04 23.96 -14.22
CA TYR A 542 -1.89 22.98 -13.15
C TYR A 542 -3.23 22.73 -12.44
N ASN A 543 -3.92 23.79 -11.99
CA ASN A 543 -5.18 23.66 -11.26
C ASN A 543 -6.27 23.01 -12.11
N GLN A 544 -6.39 23.37 -13.39
CA GLN A 544 -7.34 22.75 -14.31
C GLN A 544 -7.03 21.27 -14.58
N THR A 545 -5.74 20.89 -14.61
CA THR A 545 -5.33 19.48 -14.73
C THR A 545 -5.73 18.70 -13.48
N MET A 546 -5.53 19.26 -12.28
CA MET A 546 -5.96 18.63 -11.03
C MET A 546 -7.48 18.47 -10.94
N ILE A 547 -8.25 19.47 -11.40
CA ILE A 547 -9.71 19.38 -11.50
C ILE A 547 -10.13 18.27 -12.50
N SER A 548 -9.40 18.12 -13.60
CA SER A 548 -9.67 17.07 -14.60
C SER A 548 -9.42 15.67 -14.04
N LEU A 549 -8.32 15.47 -13.31
CA LEU A 549 -8.05 14.23 -12.57
C LEU A 549 -9.13 13.95 -11.52
N PHE A 550 -9.55 14.98 -10.76
CA PHE A 550 -10.62 14.86 -9.76
C PHE A 550 -11.93 14.43 -10.41
N THR A 551 -12.26 15.03 -11.56
CA THR A 551 -13.46 14.73 -12.34
C THR A 551 -13.44 13.29 -12.86
N LEU A 552 -12.26 12.78 -13.29
CA LEU A 552 -12.09 11.38 -13.65
C LEU A 552 -12.30 10.46 -12.44
N GLY A 553 -11.74 10.80 -11.28
CA GLY A 553 -11.95 10.06 -10.03
C GLY A 553 -13.42 9.97 -9.63
N ASP A 554 -14.14 11.09 -9.66
CA ASP A 554 -15.59 11.14 -9.40
C ASP A 554 -16.35 10.20 -10.33
N SER A 555 -15.94 10.09 -11.60
CA SER A 555 -16.65 9.24 -12.57
C SER A 555 -16.52 7.75 -12.34
N PHE A 556 -15.46 7.29 -11.67
CA PHE A 556 -15.36 5.91 -11.18
C PHE A 556 -16.30 5.67 -9.99
N LEU A 557 -16.39 6.62 -9.05
CA LEU A 557 -17.36 6.52 -7.94
C LEU A 557 -18.81 6.63 -8.41
N ASP A 558 -19.08 7.42 -9.45
CA ASP A 558 -20.39 7.44 -10.12
C ASP A 558 -20.71 6.09 -10.77
N LYS A 559 -19.70 5.37 -11.28
CA LYS A 559 -19.89 4.01 -11.77
C LYS A 559 -20.21 3.02 -10.64
N VAL A 560 -19.61 3.20 -9.47
CA VAL A 560 -20.01 2.45 -8.26
C VAL A 560 -21.47 2.74 -7.91
N ARG A 561 -21.87 4.02 -7.87
CA ARG A 561 -23.25 4.45 -7.55
C ARG A 561 -24.31 3.76 -8.39
N GLU A 562 -24.06 3.54 -9.67
CA GLU A 562 -24.99 2.87 -10.59
C GLU A 562 -25.33 1.42 -10.17
N HIS A 563 -24.48 0.79 -9.36
CA HIS A 563 -24.54 -0.65 -9.08
C HIS A 563 -24.65 -0.99 -7.59
N VAL A 564 -24.38 -0.05 -6.69
CA VAL A 564 -24.77 -0.18 -5.27
C VAL A 564 -26.29 -0.32 -5.19
N SER A 565 -26.78 -1.20 -4.31
CA SER A 565 -28.23 -1.35 -4.14
C SER A 565 -28.88 -0.12 -3.51
N ASN A 566 -30.21 -0.06 -3.52
CA ASN A 566 -30.96 1.04 -2.91
C ASN A 566 -30.76 1.17 -1.38
N ASP A 567 -30.40 0.08 -0.70
CA ASP A 567 -30.10 0.04 0.74
C ASP A 567 -28.59 0.12 1.03
N GLY A 568 -27.78 0.42 0.01
CA GLY A 568 -26.34 0.63 0.12
C GLY A 568 -25.50 -0.64 0.24
N GLU A 569 -26.06 -1.80 -0.13
CA GLU A 569 -25.33 -3.06 -0.21
C GLU A 569 -24.25 -3.01 -1.31
N MET A 570 -23.06 -3.47 -0.95
CA MET A 570 -21.98 -3.80 -1.89
C MET A 570 -21.57 -5.25 -1.65
N SER A 571 -21.80 -6.08 -2.66
CA SER A 571 -21.24 -7.43 -2.74
C SER A 571 -19.76 -7.37 -3.16
N GLU A 572 -19.18 -8.53 -3.39
CA GLU A 572 -17.86 -8.67 -4.01
C GLU A 572 -17.84 -8.10 -5.43
N GLN A 573 -18.82 -8.52 -6.24
CA GLN A 573 -18.91 -8.21 -7.66
C GLN A 573 -20.24 -7.57 -8.01
N PHE A 574 -20.33 -7.01 -9.21
CA PHE A 574 -21.61 -6.75 -9.86
C PHE A 574 -21.55 -7.25 -11.30
N ASN A 575 -22.61 -7.91 -11.74
CA ASN A 575 -22.68 -8.64 -13.00
C ASN A 575 -22.28 -7.75 -14.20
N LYS A 576 -21.33 -8.21 -15.02
CA LYS A 576 -20.80 -7.44 -16.16
C LYS A 576 -21.82 -7.06 -17.23
N TYR A 577 -22.99 -7.72 -17.27
CA TYR A 577 -24.04 -7.47 -18.25
C TYR A 577 -25.17 -6.62 -17.67
N SER A 578 -25.70 -7.00 -16.52
CA SER A 578 -26.88 -6.38 -15.90
C SER A 578 -26.55 -5.33 -14.86
N GLY A 579 -25.36 -5.38 -14.26
CA GLY A 579 -24.96 -4.50 -13.17
C GLY A 579 -25.57 -4.85 -11.81
N TYR A 580 -26.28 -5.98 -11.69
CA TYR A 580 -26.81 -6.45 -10.40
C TYR A 580 -25.72 -7.04 -9.51
N LEU A 581 -25.91 -6.95 -8.19
CA LEU A 581 -25.03 -7.55 -7.19
C LEU A 581 -24.80 -9.04 -7.45
N GLN A 582 -23.55 -9.48 -7.32
CA GLN A 582 -23.12 -10.86 -7.56
C GLN A 582 -21.93 -11.24 -6.66
N GLY A 583 -21.79 -12.52 -6.34
CA GLY A 583 -20.73 -13.04 -5.46
C GLY A 583 -21.05 -12.86 -3.97
N ALA A 584 -20.01 -12.81 -3.13
CA ALA A 584 -20.17 -12.70 -1.69
C ALA A 584 -20.90 -11.38 -1.32
N ARG A 585 -22.05 -11.48 -0.64
CA ARG A 585 -22.83 -10.31 -0.20
C ARG A 585 -22.10 -9.54 0.92
N HIS A 586 -22.35 -8.25 1.05
CA HIS A 586 -21.75 -7.41 2.10
C HIS A 586 -20.23 -7.67 2.29
N LEU A 587 -19.45 -7.65 1.20
CA LEU A 587 -18.01 -7.91 1.30
C LEU A 587 -17.35 -6.76 2.06
N THR A 588 -16.66 -7.07 3.17
CA THR A 588 -16.05 -6.07 4.06
C THR A 588 -15.05 -5.19 3.30
N TRP A 589 -14.25 -5.79 2.42
CA TRP A 589 -13.26 -5.07 1.62
C TRP A 589 -13.92 -4.10 0.62
N SER A 590 -15.06 -4.45 0.01
CA SER A 590 -15.79 -3.52 -0.87
C SER A 590 -16.18 -2.22 -0.14
N TYR A 591 -16.68 -2.35 1.09
CA TYR A 591 -17.02 -1.19 1.92
C TYR A 591 -15.79 -0.38 2.34
N GLY A 592 -14.71 -1.05 2.76
CA GLY A 592 -13.46 -0.39 3.14
C GLY A 592 -12.84 0.39 1.98
N SER A 593 -12.79 -0.19 0.78
CA SER A 593 -12.27 0.45 -0.43
C SER A 593 -13.09 1.67 -0.84
N PHE A 594 -14.42 1.60 -0.79
CA PHE A 594 -15.27 2.76 -1.09
C PHE A 594 -15.06 3.88 -0.07
N TRP A 595 -15.02 3.53 1.23
CA TRP A 595 -14.83 4.51 2.30
C TRP A 595 -13.47 5.21 2.20
N ASN A 596 -12.37 4.47 2.01
CA ASN A 596 -11.03 5.06 1.87
C ASN A 596 -10.92 5.97 0.63
N SER A 597 -11.57 5.59 -0.48
CA SER A 597 -11.67 6.46 -1.66
C SER A 597 -12.38 7.78 -1.35
N CYS A 598 -13.51 7.74 -0.64
CA CYS A 598 -14.25 8.94 -0.22
C CYS A 598 -13.49 9.79 0.80
N ARG A 599 -12.73 9.15 1.69
CA ARG A 599 -11.78 9.81 2.59
C ARG A 599 -10.74 10.62 1.81
N TRP A 600 -10.06 10.01 0.84
CA TRP A 600 -9.06 10.71 0.02
C TRP A 600 -9.67 11.81 -0.85
N ARG A 601 -10.86 11.58 -1.40
CA ARG A 601 -11.63 12.61 -2.09
C ARG A 601 -11.85 13.84 -1.19
N THR A 602 -12.22 13.64 0.07
CA THR A 602 -12.42 14.71 1.05
C THR A 602 -11.11 15.48 1.32
N GLN A 603 -10.00 14.77 1.48
CA GLN A 603 -8.68 15.40 1.66
C GLN A 603 -8.28 16.27 0.46
N VAL A 604 -8.58 15.83 -0.76
CA VAL A 604 -8.35 16.61 -1.97
C VAL A 604 -9.24 17.85 -2.03
N LEU A 605 -10.53 17.73 -1.69
CA LEU A 605 -11.44 18.89 -1.64
C LEU A 605 -10.97 19.98 -0.68
N ILE A 606 -10.43 19.59 0.48
CA ILE A 606 -9.82 20.53 1.45
C ILE A 606 -8.62 21.27 0.81
N LYS A 607 -7.78 20.57 0.02
CA LYS A 607 -6.63 21.19 -0.66
C LYS A 607 -7.05 22.08 -1.82
N LEU A 608 -8.03 21.67 -2.61
CA LEU A 608 -8.58 22.46 -3.72
C LEU A 608 -9.27 23.74 -3.21
N GLY A 609 -10.05 23.64 -2.13
CA GLY A 609 -10.75 24.79 -1.53
C GLY A 609 -9.83 25.85 -0.94
N LYS A 610 -8.66 25.46 -0.40
CA LYS A 610 -7.66 26.40 0.16
C LYS A 610 -6.89 27.21 -0.89
N ASN A 611 -6.96 26.84 -2.17
CA ASN A 611 -6.29 27.56 -3.26
C ASN A 611 -7.26 28.42 -4.09
N GLY A 612 -8.54 28.51 -3.67
CA GLY A 612 -9.57 29.36 -4.27
C GLY A 612 -9.88 30.65 -3.50
N GLU A 613 -9.18 30.89 -2.39
CA GLU A 613 -9.05 32.19 -1.70
C GLU A 613 -7.68 32.78 -2.01
#